data_AF-A0A1I7JR59-F1
#
_entry.id   AF-A0A1I7JR59-F1
#
_cell.length_a   1.000
_cell.length_b   1.000
_cell.length_c   1.000
_cell.angle_alpha   90.00
_cell.angle_beta   90.00
_cell.angle_gamma   90.00
#
_symmetry.space_group_name_H-M   'P 1'
#
loop_
_entity.id
_entity.type
_entity.pdbx_description
1 polymer ?
#
loop_
_entity_poly.entity_id
_entity_poly.type
_entity_poly.pdbx_seq_one_letter_code
_entity_poly.pdbx_strand_id
1 'polypeptide(L)'
;MRKREDIRLEIKRIDEQVKEYYNDILELEESYKIVKMDYNVIVEKVYKPEKEYDLTPLLVCGKETYEQAEEYRNRITVALEKSLNDTLKFLSNVQTAIKNVQKEIEKCENKKKALEVELNDFGAGR
;
A
#
# COMPACT_ATOMS: atom_id res chain seq x y z
N MET A 1 -28.74 -22.50 -24.26
CA MET A 1 -28.68 -21.06 -24.61
C MET A 1 -29.00 -20.25 -23.37
N ARG A 2 -28.11 -19.33 -22.96
CA ARG A 2 -28.40 -18.35 -21.88
C ARG A 2 -29.50 -17.38 -22.34
N LYS A 3 -30.32 -16.88 -21.41
CA LYS A 3 -31.33 -15.86 -21.76
C LYS A 3 -30.65 -14.49 -21.81
N ARG A 4 -31.11 -13.60 -22.69
CA ARG A 4 -30.63 -12.22 -22.80
C ARG A 4 -30.65 -11.47 -21.46
N GLU A 5 -31.66 -11.73 -20.64
CA GLU A 5 -31.78 -11.11 -19.32
C GLU A 5 -30.68 -11.57 -18.36
N ASP A 6 -30.29 -12.86 -18.41
CA ASP A 6 -29.20 -13.40 -17.60
C ASP A 6 -27.87 -12.72 -17.93
N ILE A 7 -27.61 -12.47 -19.22
CA ILE A 7 -26.40 -11.78 -19.70
C ILE A 7 -26.37 -10.32 -19.21
N ARG A 8 -27.51 -9.61 -19.26
CA ARG A 8 -27.61 -8.24 -18.75
C ARG A 8 -27.37 -8.14 -17.26
N LEU A 9 -27.94 -9.07 -16.49
CA LEU A 9 -27.73 -9.15 -15.04
C LEU A 9 -26.26 -9.43 -14.72
N GLU A 10 -25.61 -10.32 -15.50
CA GLU A 10 -24.19 -10.61 -15.33
C GLU A 10 -23.30 -9.39 -15.64
N ILE A 11 -23.58 -8.65 -16.72
CA ILE A 11 -22.89 -7.38 -17.05
C ILE A 11 -23.05 -6.38 -15.91
N LYS A 12 -24.27 -6.19 -15.40
CA LYS A 12 -24.54 -5.25 -14.30
C LYS A 12 -23.75 -5.63 -13.04
N ARG A 13 -23.70 -6.92 -12.71
CA ARG A 13 -22.91 -7.42 -11.56
C ARG A 13 -21.42 -7.15 -11.75
N ILE A 14 -20.89 -7.31 -12.97
CA ILE A 14 -19.49 -7.00 -13.26
C ILE A 14 -19.23 -5.49 -13.08
N ASP A 15 -20.14 -4.63 -13.52
CA ASP A 15 -20.01 -3.17 -13.34
C ASP A 15 -19.98 -2.77 -11.86
N GLU A 16 -20.84 -3.38 -11.04
CA GLU A 16 -20.84 -3.18 -9.59
C GLU A 16 -19.50 -3.63 -8.97
N GLN A 17 -19.00 -4.81 -9.35
CA GLN A 17 -17.72 -5.34 -8.86
C GLN A 17 -16.52 -4.48 -9.28
N VAL A 18 -16.49 -3.98 -10.51
CA VAL A 18 -15.42 -3.07 -10.98
C VAL A 18 -15.43 -1.77 -10.17
N LYS A 19 -16.62 -1.24 -9.86
CA LYS A 19 -16.75 -0.06 -9.01
C LYS A 19 -16.21 -0.29 -7.60
N GLU A 20 -16.49 -1.45 -7.01
CA GLU A 20 -15.93 -1.84 -5.70
C GLU A 20 -14.40 -1.87 -5.75
N TYR A 21 -13.81 -2.51 -6.77
CA TYR A 21 -12.35 -2.54 -6.94
C TYR A 21 -11.71 -1.16 -7.10
N TYR A 22 -12.38 -0.22 -7.78
CA TYR A 22 -11.88 1.16 -7.85
C TYR A 22 -11.90 1.85 -6.49
N ASN A 23 -12.93 1.61 -5.66
CA ASN A 23 -12.96 2.13 -4.30
C ASN A 23 -11.84 1.53 -3.44
N ASP A 24 -11.61 0.22 -3.53
CA ASP A 24 -10.51 -0.45 -2.81
C ASP A 24 -9.15 0.14 -3.19
N ILE A 25 -8.93 0.42 -4.48
CA ILE A 25 -7.70 1.08 -4.95
C ILE A 25 -7.57 2.48 -4.31
N LEU A 26 -8.63 3.28 -4.29
CA LEU A 26 -8.60 4.62 -3.70
C LEU A 26 -8.24 4.57 -2.21
N GLU A 27 -8.84 3.67 -1.45
CA GLU A 27 -8.54 3.49 -0.01
C GLU A 27 -7.09 3.05 0.22
N LEU A 28 -6.58 2.13 -0.61
CA LEU A 28 -5.18 1.68 -0.54
C LEU A 28 -4.20 2.81 -0.89
N GLU A 29 -4.50 3.62 -1.90
CA GLU A 29 -3.67 4.75 -2.31
C GLU A 29 -3.63 5.86 -1.25
N GLU A 30 -4.77 6.16 -0.61
CA GLU A 30 -4.84 7.13 0.49
C GLU A 30 -4.03 6.64 1.70
N SER A 31 -4.25 5.39 2.10
CA SER A 31 -3.50 4.76 3.20
C SER A 31 -1.99 4.74 2.92
N TYR A 32 -1.59 4.41 1.69
CA TYR A 32 -0.19 4.45 1.27
C TYR A 32 0.41 5.85 1.44
N LYS A 33 -0.30 6.90 1.04
CA LYS A 33 0.19 8.29 1.14
C LYS A 33 0.42 8.70 2.59
N ILE A 34 -0.54 8.41 3.47
CA ILE A 34 -0.43 8.73 4.91
C ILE A 34 0.81 8.06 5.51
N VAL A 35 0.92 6.74 5.34
CA VAL A 35 2.05 5.98 5.89
C VAL A 35 3.39 6.44 5.28
N LYS A 36 3.41 6.77 3.98
CA LYS A 36 4.63 7.27 3.33
C LYS A 36 5.03 8.65 3.85
N MET A 37 4.08 9.53 4.16
CA MET A 37 4.36 10.82 4.78
C MET A 37 4.98 10.64 6.17
N ASP A 38 4.38 9.81 7.02
CA ASP A 38 4.90 9.54 8.37
C ASP A 38 6.29 8.90 8.32
N TYR A 39 6.49 7.94 7.41
CA TYR A 39 7.79 7.34 7.15
C TYR A 39 8.85 8.42 6.83
N ASN A 40 8.56 9.34 5.91
CA ASN A 40 9.50 10.38 5.51
C ASN A 40 9.82 11.32 6.69
N VAL A 41 8.81 11.68 7.49
CA VAL A 41 9.01 12.51 8.69
C VAL A 41 9.94 11.82 9.69
N ILE A 42 9.78 10.52 9.92
CA ILE A 42 10.64 9.77 10.85
C ILE A 42 12.08 9.71 10.31
N VAL A 43 12.25 9.41 9.01
CA VAL A 43 13.57 9.38 8.38
C VAL A 43 14.30 10.72 8.47
N GLU A 44 13.60 11.83 8.18
CA GLU A 44 14.23 13.16 8.15
C GLU A 44 14.48 13.72 9.56
N LYS A 45 13.56 13.49 10.50
CA LYS A 45 13.59 14.15 11.81
C LYS A 45 14.20 13.30 12.92
N VAL A 46 14.03 11.99 12.87
CA VAL A 46 14.33 11.08 14.00
C VAL A 46 15.47 10.12 13.67
N TYR A 47 15.39 9.39 12.57
CA TYR A 47 16.38 8.38 12.21
C TYR A 47 17.63 9.03 11.61
N LYS A 48 18.55 9.42 12.48
CA LYS A 48 19.83 10.07 12.13
C LYS A 48 21.00 9.20 12.59
N PRO A 49 21.21 8.02 11.97
CA PRO A 49 22.25 7.08 12.39
C PRO A 49 23.67 7.67 12.29
N GLU A 50 23.90 8.57 11.33
CA GLU A 50 25.19 9.22 11.10
C GLU A 50 25.40 10.49 11.95
N LYS A 51 24.37 10.94 12.68
CA LYS A 51 24.50 12.17 13.47
C LYS A 51 25.27 11.86 14.75
N GLU A 52 26.51 12.33 14.78
CA GLU A 52 27.31 12.36 16.00
C GLU A 52 26.75 13.42 16.95
N TYR A 53 26.30 12.98 18.12
CA TYR A 53 25.97 13.86 19.22
C TYR A 53 27.20 13.99 20.10
N ASP A 54 27.63 15.22 20.38
CA ASP A 54 28.66 15.43 21.39
C ASP A 54 28.09 15.13 22.78
N LEU A 55 28.33 13.91 23.24
CA LEU A 55 27.93 13.44 24.57
C LEU A 55 29.03 13.66 25.62
N THR A 56 30.17 14.26 25.26
CA THR A 56 31.28 14.57 26.18
C THR A 56 30.81 15.30 27.45
N PRO A 57 29.83 16.24 27.41
CA PRO A 57 29.31 16.87 28.62
C PRO A 57 28.71 15.90 29.65
N LEU A 58 28.22 14.73 29.23
CA LEU A 58 27.68 13.72 30.14
C LEU A 58 28.76 13.02 30.98
N LEU A 59 30.04 13.11 30.59
CA LEU A 59 31.15 12.59 31.41
C LEU A 59 31.23 13.29 32.77
N VAL A 60 30.76 14.53 32.88
CA VAL A 60 30.66 15.26 34.16
C VAL A 60 29.68 14.58 35.13
N CYS A 61 28.67 13.89 34.59
CA CYS A 61 27.70 13.09 35.35
C CYS A 61 28.18 11.65 35.59
N GLY A 62 29.43 11.32 35.26
CA GLY A 62 30.03 10.00 35.44
C GLY A 62 30.04 9.16 34.16
N LYS A 63 31.02 8.24 34.09
CA LYS A 63 31.24 7.34 32.96
C LYS A 63 30.02 6.46 32.65
N GLU A 64 29.34 5.96 33.68
CA GLU A 64 28.14 5.13 33.52
C GLU A 64 27.01 5.88 32.78
N THR A 65 26.78 7.16 33.10
CA THR A 65 25.77 7.99 32.43
C THR A 65 26.08 8.20 30.95
N TYR A 66 27.35 8.42 30.62
CA TYR A 66 27.81 8.54 29.23
C TYR A 66 27.62 7.22 28.45
N GLU A 67 28.06 6.10 29.02
CA GLU A 67 27.92 4.77 28.39
C GLU A 67 26.46 4.38 28.18
N GLN A 68 25.59 4.66 29.16
CA GLN A 68 24.15 4.44 29.03
C GLN A 68 23.54 5.28 27.92
N ALA A 69 23.92 6.57 27.80
CA ALA A 69 23.41 7.43 26.74
C ALA A 69 23.79 6.94 25.33
N GLU A 70 25.04 6.49 25.16
CA GLU A 70 25.50 5.84 23.92
C GLU A 70 24.74 4.53 23.64
N GLU A 71 24.51 3.70 24.66
CA GLU A 71 23.73 2.46 24.53
C GLU A 71 22.29 2.75 24.09
N TYR A 72 21.62 3.72 24.73
CA TYR A 72 20.26 4.12 24.36
C TYR A 72 20.20 4.65 22.93
N ARG A 73 21.18 5.48 22.52
CA ARG A 73 21.27 5.97 21.14
C ARG A 73 21.34 4.81 20.15
N ASN A 74 22.25 3.85 20.39
CA ASN A 74 22.41 2.69 19.52
C ASN A 74 21.14 1.82 19.47
N ARG A 75 20.49 1.59 20.62
CA ARG A 75 19.24 0.82 20.69
C ARG A 75 18.10 1.49 19.93
N ILE A 76 17.96 2.81 20.04
CA ILE A 76 16.96 3.58 19.29
C ILE A 76 17.23 3.47 17.78
N THR A 77 18.48 3.66 17.35
CA THR A 77 18.87 3.56 15.94
C THR A 77 18.53 2.19 15.35
N VAL A 78 18.93 1.10 16.02
CA VAL A 78 18.65 -0.27 15.56
C VAL A 78 17.15 -0.58 15.52
N ALA A 79 16.40 -0.15 16.55
CA ALA A 79 14.97 -0.38 16.61
C ALA A 79 14.21 0.40 15.50
N LEU A 80 14.63 1.64 15.23
CA LEU A 80 14.06 2.47 14.16
C LEU A 80 14.41 1.90 12.78
N GLU A 81 15.66 1.49 12.54
CA GLU A 81 16.07 0.90 11.27
C GLU A 81 15.20 -0.30 10.89
N LYS A 82 14.99 -1.22 11.84
CA LYS A 82 14.12 -2.38 11.62
C LYS A 82 12.70 -1.95 11.26
N SER A 83 12.12 -1.06 12.05
CA SER A 83 10.74 -0.59 11.87
C SER A 83 10.55 0.15 10.54
N LEU A 84 11.55 0.93 10.12
CA LEU A 84 11.56 1.64 8.84
C LEU A 84 11.65 0.67 7.66
N ASN A 85 12.51 -0.35 7.76
CA ASN A 85 12.61 -1.39 6.74
C ASN A 85 11.31 -2.19 6.61
N ASP A 86 10.69 -2.58 7.73
CA ASP A 86 9.39 -3.26 7.74
C ASP A 86 8.31 -2.38 7.11
N THR A 87 8.33 -1.07 7.39
CA THR A 87 7.40 -0.08 6.79
C THR A 87 7.60 0.04 5.29
N LEU A 88 8.85 0.09 4.78
CA LEU A 88 9.12 0.10 3.34
C LEU A 88 8.59 -1.16 2.66
N LYS A 89 8.77 -2.33 3.29
CA LYS A 89 8.24 -3.59 2.78
C LYS A 89 6.71 -3.58 2.74
N PHE A 90 6.07 -3.07 3.78
CA PHE A 90 4.61 -2.89 3.82
C PHE A 90 4.12 -1.98 2.68
N LEU A 91 4.74 -0.81 2.49
CA LEU A 91 4.42 0.11 1.39
C LEU A 91 4.57 -0.56 0.01
N SER A 92 5.62 -1.36 -0.19
CA SER A 92 5.81 -2.13 -1.41
C SER A 92 4.72 -3.20 -1.62
N ASN A 93 4.28 -3.85 -0.55
CA ASN A 93 3.18 -4.81 -0.60
C ASN A 93 1.86 -4.13 -0.99
N VAL A 94 1.57 -2.92 -0.47
CA VAL A 94 0.39 -2.15 -0.85
C VAL A 94 0.39 -1.82 -2.35
N GLN A 95 1.52 -1.36 -2.89
CA GLN A 95 1.64 -1.13 -4.33
C GLN A 95 1.43 -2.39 -5.16
N THR A 96 1.91 -3.53 -4.67
CA THR A 96 1.70 -4.83 -5.31
C THR A 96 0.22 -5.23 -5.27
N ALA A 97 -0.47 -5.01 -4.15
CA ALA A 97 -1.90 -5.24 -4.03
C ALA A 97 -2.70 -4.39 -5.01
N ILE A 98 -2.41 -3.09 -5.12
CA ILE A 98 -3.04 -2.19 -6.10
C ILE A 98 -2.89 -2.73 -7.53
N LYS A 99 -1.67 -3.15 -7.92
CA LYS A 99 -1.43 -3.74 -9.24
C LYS A 99 -2.22 -5.03 -9.48
N ASN A 100 -2.42 -5.83 -8.45
CA ASN A 100 -3.20 -7.06 -8.57
C ASN A 100 -4.70 -6.74 -8.74
N VAL A 101 -5.24 -5.78 -7.99
CA VAL A 101 -6.64 -5.32 -8.15
C VAL A 101 -6.85 -4.75 -9.56
N GLN A 102 -5.91 -3.95 -10.08
CA GLN A 102 -5.97 -3.44 -11.45
C GLN A 102 -6.04 -4.55 -12.51
N LYS A 103 -5.32 -5.66 -12.31
CA LYS A 103 -5.42 -6.83 -13.21
C LYS A 103 -6.77 -7.53 -13.12
N GLU A 104 -7.38 -7.58 -11.93
CA GLU A 104 -8.72 -8.14 -11.78
C GLU A 104 -9.79 -7.25 -12.45
N ILE A 105 -9.64 -5.93 -12.37
CA ILE A 105 -10.48 -4.99 -13.15
C ILE A 105 -10.37 -5.28 -14.64
N GLU A 106 -9.16 -5.43 -15.19
CA GLU A 106 -8.95 -5.73 -16.61
C GLU A 106 -9.63 -7.06 -17.02
N LYS A 107 -9.54 -8.10 -16.18
CA LYS A 107 -10.25 -9.37 -16.43
C LYS A 107 -11.77 -9.18 -16.42
N CYS A 108 -12.31 -8.43 -15.48
CA CYS A 108 -13.73 -8.10 -15.40
C CYS A 108 -14.19 -7.34 -16.66
N GLU A 109 -13.46 -6.32 -17.10
CA GLU A 109 -13.76 -5.55 -18.31
C GLU A 109 -13.73 -6.42 -19.57
N ASN A 110 -12.73 -7.30 -19.71
CA ASN A 110 -12.65 -8.22 -20.84
C ASN A 110 -13.83 -9.21 -20.85
N LYS A 111 -14.22 -9.71 -19.67
CA LYS A 111 -15.41 -10.57 -19.53
C LYS A 111 -16.68 -9.81 -19.90
N LYS A 112 -16.83 -8.56 -19.46
CA LYS A 112 -17.95 -7.69 -19.82
C LYS A 112 -18.05 -7.50 -21.33
N LYS A 113 -16.94 -7.15 -22.00
CA LYS A 113 -16.89 -6.99 -23.46
C LYS A 113 -17.35 -8.25 -24.19
N ALA A 114 -16.92 -9.43 -23.74
CA ALA A 114 -17.37 -10.70 -24.32
C ALA A 114 -18.88 -10.93 -24.17
N LEU A 115 -19.45 -10.59 -23.00
CA LEU A 115 -20.89 -10.68 -22.76
C LEU A 115 -21.69 -9.65 -23.58
N GLU A 116 -21.16 -8.45 -23.79
CA GLU A 116 -21.77 -7.43 -24.64
C GLU A 116 -21.81 -7.86 -26.10
N VAL A 117 -20.75 -8.50 -26.60
CA VAL A 117 -20.72 -9.11 -27.94
C VAL A 117 -21.78 -10.22 -28.04
N GLU A 118 -21.85 -11.14 -27.06
CA GLU A 118 -22.87 -12.19 -27.01
C GLU A 118 -24.28 -11.59 -27.08
N LEU A 119 -24.55 -10.52 -26.31
CA LEU A 119 -25.84 -9.83 -26.28
C LEU A 119 -26.22 -9.18 -27.63
N ASN A 120 -25.23 -8.66 -28.35
CA ASN A 120 -25.38 -8.04 -29.67
C ASN A 120 -25.64 -9.09 -30.75
N ASP A 121 -24.96 -10.23 -30.70
CA ASP A 121 -25.19 -11.36 -31.62
C ASP A 121 -26.61 -11.94 -31.46
N PHE A 122 -27.16 -11.95 -30.24
CA PHE A 122 -28.58 -12.24 -30.00
C PHE A 122 -29.56 -11.27 -30.68
N GLY A 123 -29.10 -10.07 -31.09
CA GLY A 123 -29.90 -9.04 -31.74
C GLY A 123 -29.77 -9.00 -33.26
N ALA A 124 -28.64 -9.46 -33.80
CA ALA A 124 -28.36 -9.44 -35.24
C ALA A 124 -28.99 -10.61 -36.03
N GLY A 125 -29.51 -11.63 -35.33
CA GLY A 125 -30.17 -12.80 -35.92
C GLY A 125 -31.70 -12.71 -36.06
N ARG A 126 -32.29 -11.51 -36.09
CA ARG A 126 -33.72 -11.28 -36.38
C ARG A 126 -33.92 -10.45 -37.63
#